data_AF-A0A2V8XR45-F1
#
_entry.id   AF-A0A2V8XR45-F1
#
_cell.length_a   1.000
_cell.length_b   1.000
_cell.length_c   1.000
_cell.angle_alpha   90.00
_cell.angle_beta   90.00
_cell.angle_gamma   90.00
#
_symmetry.space_group_name_H-M   'P 1'
#
loop_
_entity.id
_entity.type
_entity.pdbx_description
1 polymer ?
#
loop_
_entity_poly.entity_id
_entity_poly.type
_entity_poly.pdbx_seq_one_letter_code
_entity_poly.pdbx_strand_id
1 'polypeptide(L)'
;MNRLRKHSFVRRHSLSIVSSAILLCWIVLYSRSNPDTHLGAFFGNAIADWTGLVVTVLATKFMYEKGSAESRKPPRHWLSPVLEKLQEHSLSIFLLITGAFWIVLFAKSDPNSKWGQVAGNVVSEWTQIFGLVILTKKLIETHSKESRR
;
A
#
# COMPACT_ATOMS: atom_id res chain seq x y z
N MET A 1 -23.76 -28.69 21.04
CA MET A 1 -22.30 -28.75 20.75
C MET A 1 -21.93 -27.69 19.70
N ASN A 2 -21.55 -26.48 20.14
CA ASN A 2 -21.11 -25.41 19.24
C ASN A 2 -19.67 -25.67 18.79
N ARG A 3 -19.48 -26.20 17.58
CA ARG A 3 -18.17 -26.19 16.90
C ARG A 3 -17.85 -24.73 16.56
N LEU A 4 -17.11 -24.05 17.44
CA LEU A 4 -16.37 -22.84 17.08
C LEU A 4 -15.40 -23.24 15.95
N ARG A 5 -15.80 -23.04 14.69
CA ARG A 5 -14.90 -23.14 13.55
C ARG A 5 -13.79 -22.12 13.80
N LYS A 6 -12.64 -22.59 14.30
CA LYS A 6 -11.37 -21.84 14.25
C LYS A 6 -11.23 -21.38 12.81
N HIS A 7 -11.45 -20.08 12.55
CA HIS A 7 -11.15 -19.52 11.24
C HIS A 7 -9.69 -19.86 10.96
N SER A 8 -9.44 -20.69 9.94
CA SER A 8 -8.09 -21.15 9.63
C SER A 8 -7.18 -19.93 9.40
N PHE A 9 -5.90 -20.06 9.77
CA PHE A 9 -4.89 -19.02 9.55
C PHE A 9 -4.93 -18.48 8.11
N VAL A 10 -5.19 -19.38 7.15
CA VAL A 10 -5.38 -19.09 5.72
C VAL A 10 -6.55 -18.14 5.49
N ARG A 11 -7.72 -18.36 6.10
CA ARG A 11 -8.88 -17.46 5.95
C ARG A 11 -8.67 -16.11 6.62
N ARG A 12 -7.81 -16.02 7.64
CA ARG A 12 -7.45 -14.74 8.29
C ARG A 12 -6.43 -13.93 7.48
N HIS A 13 -5.57 -14.58 6.71
CA HIS A 13 -4.50 -13.95 5.93
C HIS A 13 -4.71 -14.02 4.42
N SER A 14 -5.87 -14.50 3.97
CA SER A 14 -6.15 -14.75 2.55
C SER A 14 -5.95 -13.51 1.69
N LEU A 15 -6.35 -12.33 2.18
CA LEU A 15 -6.17 -11.07 1.44
C LEU A 15 -4.68 -10.79 1.17
N SER A 16 -3.84 -10.83 2.21
CA SER A 16 -2.38 -10.58 2.07
C SER A 16 -1.69 -11.68 1.27
N ILE A 17 -2.10 -12.95 1.41
CA ILE A 17 -1.53 -14.08 0.69
C ILE A 17 -1.85 -13.97 -0.81
N VAL A 18 -3.13 -13.75 -1.14
CA VAL A 18 -3.58 -13.68 -2.54
C VAL A 18 -3.01 -12.45 -3.23
N SER A 19 -3.03 -11.27 -2.59
CA SER A 19 -2.45 -10.07 -3.19
C SER A 19 -0.94 -10.21 -3.45
N SER A 20 -0.20 -10.80 -2.51
CA SER A 20 1.23 -11.05 -2.68
C SER A 20 1.51 -12.08 -3.77
N ALA A 21 0.69 -13.14 -3.88
CA ALA A 21 0.82 -14.14 -4.93
C ALA A 21 0.57 -13.54 -6.33
N ILE A 22 -0.40 -12.64 -6.46
CA ILE A 22 -0.68 -11.93 -7.72
C ILE A 22 0.49 -11.00 -8.07
N LEU A 23 1.02 -10.25 -7.11
CA LEU A 23 2.21 -9.42 -7.33
C LEU A 23 3.41 -10.25 -7.81
N LEU A 24 3.69 -11.38 -7.16
CA LEU A 24 4.76 -12.31 -7.57
C LEU A 24 4.53 -12.84 -8.99
N CYS A 25 3.29 -13.15 -9.36
CA CYS A 25 2.94 -13.55 -10.72
C CYS A 25 3.32 -12.47 -11.74
N TRP A 26 2.95 -11.20 -11.47
CA TRP A 26 3.32 -10.09 -12.35
C TRP A 26 4.82 -9.89 -12.45
N ILE A 27 5.56 -10.02 -11.34
CA ILE A 27 7.03 -9.95 -11.33
C ILE A 27 7.63 -11.04 -12.22
N VAL A 28 7.15 -12.28 -12.14
CA VAL A 28 7.63 -13.40 -12.96
C VAL A 28 7.32 -13.18 -14.44
N LEU A 29 6.09 -12.79 -14.76
CA LEU A 29 5.66 -12.48 -16.14
C LEU A 29 6.51 -11.34 -16.72
N TYR A 30 6.66 -10.25 -15.97
CA TYR A 30 7.44 -9.11 -16.39
C TYR A 30 8.92 -9.46 -16.57
N SER A 31 9.49 -10.26 -15.68
CA SER A 31 10.90 -10.68 -15.77
C SER A 31 11.21 -11.35 -17.11
N ARG A 32 10.25 -12.09 -17.69
CA ARG A 32 10.41 -12.77 -18.99
C ARG A 32 9.89 -11.98 -20.19
N SER A 33 9.16 -10.88 -20.00
CA SER A 33 8.61 -10.07 -21.09
C SER A 33 9.56 -8.98 -21.59
N ASN A 34 9.37 -8.53 -22.82
CA ASN A 34 10.03 -7.32 -23.34
C ASN A 34 9.20 -6.07 -22.92
N PRO A 35 9.78 -5.10 -22.19
CA PRO A 35 9.06 -3.88 -21.77
C PRO A 35 8.52 -3.04 -22.92
N ASP A 36 9.14 -3.10 -24.10
CA ASP A 36 8.75 -2.28 -25.27
C ASP A 36 7.50 -2.82 -25.98
N THR A 37 6.96 -3.95 -25.51
CA THR A 37 5.70 -4.51 -26.01
C THR A 37 4.54 -4.04 -25.14
N HIS A 38 3.34 -3.92 -25.73
CA HIS A 38 2.13 -3.55 -24.97
C HIS A 38 1.90 -4.44 -23.74
N LEU A 39 2.16 -5.75 -23.85
CA LEU A 39 2.02 -6.69 -22.73
C LEU A 39 3.09 -6.48 -21.66
N GLY A 40 4.35 -6.24 -22.07
CA GLY A 40 5.43 -5.98 -21.12
C GLY A 40 5.21 -4.68 -20.35
N ALA A 41 4.84 -3.59 -21.04
CA ALA A 41 4.48 -2.33 -20.40
C ALA A 41 3.31 -2.51 -19.41
N PHE A 42 2.28 -3.26 -19.80
CA PHE A 42 1.16 -3.58 -18.92
C PHE A 42 1.59 -4.34 -17.66
N PHE A 43 2.46 -5.35 -17.79
CA PHE A 43 2.98 -6.09 -16.62
C PHE A 43 3.80 -5.20 -15.70
N GLY A 44 4.60 -4.29 -16.24
CA GLY A 44 5.37 -3.31 -15.47
C GLY A 44 4.48 -2.36 -14.67
N ASN A 45 3.41 -1.85 -15.28
CA ASN A 45 2.39 -1.04 -14.59
C ASN A 45 1.68 -1.86 -13.51
N ALA A 46 1.24 -3.07 -13.84
CA ALA A 46 0.58 -3.95 -12.88
C ALA A 46 1.45 -4.23 -11.65
N ILE A 47 2.78 -4.37 -11.80
CA ILE A 47 3.66 -4.51 -10.63
C ILE A 47 3.53 -3.32 -9.70
N ALA A 48 3.51 -2.09 -10.20
CA ALA A 48 3.37 -0.90 -9.37
C ALA A 48 2.03 -0.89 -8.62
N ASP A 49 0.93 -1.10 -9.33
CA ASP A 49 -0.42 -1.08 -8.76
C ASP A 49 -0.59 -2.15 -7.68
N TRP A 50 -0.14 -3.39 -7.97
CA TRP A 50 -0.23 -4.50 -7.02
C TRP A 50 0.75 -4.35 -5.85
N THR A 51 1.89 -3.69 -6.06
CA THR A 51 2.79 -3.30 -4.95
C THR A 51 2.07 -2.31 -4.04
N GLY A 52 1.47 -1.27 -4.60
CA GLY A 52 0.67 -0.29 -3.87
C GLY A 52 -0.48 -0.93 -3.08
N LEU A 53 -1.19 -1.88 -3.69
CA LEU A 53 -2.28 -2.64 -3.03
C LEU A 53 -1.75 -3.49 -1.87
N VAL A 54 -0.69 -4.27 -2.08
CA VAL A 54 -0.09 -5.11 -1.03
C VAL A 54 0.35 -4.24 0.15
N VAL A 55 1.04 -3.15 -0.14
CA VAL A 55 1.47 -2.20 0.88
C VAL A 55 0.27 -1.57 1.59
N THR A 56 -0.77 -1.15 0.88
CA THR A 56 -1.97 -0.61 1.51
C THR A 56 -2.63 -1.63 2.41
N VAL A 57 -2.81 -2.89 1.98
CA VAL A 57 -3.40 -3.97 2.79
C VAL A 57 -2.60 -4.24 4.07
N LEU A 58 -1.27 -4.19 4.00
CA LEU A 58 -0.40 -4.43 5.16
C LEU A 58 -0.29 -3.20 6.06
N ALA A 59 -0.04 -2.03 5.48
CA ALA A 59 0.12 -0.78 6.20
C ALA A 59 -1.18 -0.41 6.93
N THR A 60 -2.35 -0.51 6.31
CA THR A 60 -3.64 -0.24 6.98
C THR A 60 -3.99 -1.28 8.05
N LYS A 61 -3.44 -2.50 7.97
CA LYS A 61 -3.59 -3.55 8.98
C LYS A 61 -2.74 -3.29 10.22
N PHE A 62 -1.54 -2.74 10.07
CA PHE A 62 -0.55 -2.61 11.16
C PHE A 62 -0.29 -1.17 11.60
N MET A 63 -0.61 -0.19 10.76
CA MET A 63 -0.29 1.23 10.95
C MET A 63 -1.58 2.03 11.05
N TYR A 64 -1.50 3.10 11.83
CA TYR A 64 -2.62 3.96 12.13
C TYR A 64 -2.36 5.39 11.67
N GLU A 65 -3.44 6.00 11.20
CA GLU A 65 -3.53 7.38 10.82
C GLU A 65 -4.76 8.01 11.46
N LYS A 66 -4.52 8.95 12.37
CA LYS A 66 -5.58 9.68 13.06
C LYS A 66 -6.39 10.50 12.05
N GLY A 67 -7.69 10.22 12.02
CA GLY A 67 -8.65 10.95 11.18
C GLY A 67 -8.75 10.48 9.73
N SER A 68 -8.05 9.41 9.31
CA SER A 68 -8.26 8.82 7.98
C SER A 68 -9.12 7.55 8.08
N ALA A 69 -10.05 7.39 7.14
CA ALA A 69 -10.84 6.16 6.96
C ALA A 69 -10.00 4.92 6.61
N GLU A 70 -8.78 5.10 6.11
CA GLU A 70 -7.95 4.01 5.57
C GLU A 70 -7.38 3.10 6.66
N SER A 71 -7.32 3.52 7.93
CA SER A 71 -6.67 2.75 9.00
C SER A 71 -7.55 2.51 10.22
N ARG A 72 -7.30 1.40 10.93
CA ARG A 72 -8.08 1.02 12.12
C ARG A 72 -7.41 1.52 13.40
N LYS A 73 -8.20 2.14 14.29
CA LYS A 73 -7.71 2.68 15.58
C LYS A 73 -7.09 1.57 16.45
N PRO A 74 -5.83 1.71 16.90
CA PRO A 74 -5.19 0.73 17.77
C PRO A 74 -5.79 0.75 19.19
N PRO A 75 -5.74 -0.37 19.94
CA PRO A 75 -6.03 -0.35 21.37
C PRO A 75 -5.08 0.64 22.06
N ARG A 76 -5.62 1.51 22.93
CA ARG A 76 -4.84 2.52 23.65
C ARG A 76 -3.90 1.82 24.63
N HIS A 77 -2.60 2.09 24.53
CA HIS A 77 -1.61 1.73 25.55
C HIS A 77 -0.96 3.01 26.05
N TRP A 78 -0.53 3.01 27.31
CA TRP A 78 0.13 4.10 28.01
C TRP A 78 1.49 4.46 27.37
N LEU A 79 1.47 5.21 26.27
CA LEU A 79 2.68 5.68 25.58
C LEU A 79 2.98 7.14 25.94
N SER A 80 4.27 7.50 25.85
CA SER A 80 4.71 8.90 26.01
C SER A 80 4.16 9.78 24.86
N PRO A 81 4.05 11.11 25.04
CA PRO A 81 3.42 12.00 24.06
C PRO A 81 4.01 11.95 22.64
N VAL A 82 5.33 11.71 22.53
CA VAL A 82 6.03 11.60 21.23
C VAL A 82 5.71 10.26 20.54
N LEU A 83 5.73 9.16 21.30
CA LEU A 83 5.37 7.83 20.81
C LEU A 83 3.89 7.75 20.40
N GLU A 84 3.01 8.45 21.13
CA GLU A 84 1.60 8.58 20.77
C GLU A 84 1.45 9.32 19.43
N LYS A 85 2.16 10.44 19.22
CA LYS A 85 2.12 11.18 17.94
C LYS A 85 2.70 10.38 16.77
N LEU A 86 3.76 9.61 16.99
CA LEU A 86 4.31 8.69 15.98
C LEU A 86 3.34 7.57 15.64
N GLN A 87 2.63 7.02 16.62
CA GLN A 87 1.61 6.02 16.40
C GLN A 87 0.40 6.61 15.66
N GLU A 88 -0.01 7.82 15.99
CA GLU A 88 -1.13 8.55 15.36
C GLU A 88 -0.88 8.88 13.88
N HIS A 89 0.38 9.01 13.45
CA HIS A 89 0.76 9.34 12.07
C HIS A 89 1.63 8.26 11.40
N SER A 90 1.63 7.06 11.96
CA SER A 90 2.53 5.98 11.53
C SER A 90 2.35 5.61 10.06
N LEU A 91 1.12 5.63 9.53
CA LEU A 91 0.86 5.36 8.11
C LEU A 91 1.49 6.43 7.21
N SER A 92 1.24 7.72 7.49
CA SER A 92 1.81 8.82 6.70
C SER A 92 3.35 8.83 6.77
N ILE A 93 3.92 8.60 7.95
CA ILE A 93 5.38 8.53 8.14
C ILE A 93 5.96 7.37 7.32
N PHE A 94 5.32 6.20 7.36
CA PHE A 94 5.75 5.05 6.59
C PHE A 94 5.69 5.30 5.09
N LEU A 95 4.60 5.88 4.59
CA LEU A 95 4.44 6.22 3.17
C LEU A 95 5.49 7.25 2.72
N LEU A 96 5.82 8.22 3.56
CA LEU A 96 6.87 9.20 3.27
C LEU A 96 8.26 8.56 3.21
N ILE A 97 8.61 7.72 4.18
CA ILE A 97 9.93 7.05 4.21
C ILE A 97 10.07 6.10 3.01
N THR A 98 9.07 5.26 2.77
CA THR A 98 9.10 4.29 1.67
C THR A 98 8.97 4.96 0.30
N GLY A 99 8.20 6.05 0.20
CA GLY A 99 8.13 6.87 -1.01
C GLY A 99 9.46 7.55 -1.32
N ALA A 100 10.14 8.10 -0.31
CA ALA A 100 11.48 8.67 -0.48
C ALA A 100 12.49 7.61 -0.94
N PHE A 101 12.42 6.38 -0.41
CA PHE A 101 13.22 5.27 -0.90
C PHE A 101 12.99 5.00 -2.39
N TRP A 102 11.73 4.92 -2.84
CA TRP A 102 11.41 4.71 -4.25
C TRP A 102 11.85 5.87 -5.14
N ILE A 103 11.72 7.11 -4.68
CA ILE A 103 12.22 8.30 -5.39
C ILE A 103 13.73 8.22 -5.57
N VAL A 104 14.48 7.86 -4.51
CA VAL A 104 15.94 7.70 -4.60
C VAL A 104 16.32 6.55 -5.54
N LEU A 105 15.59 5.44 -5.50
CA LEU A 105 15.83 4.30 -6.38
C LEU A 105 15.57 4.68 -7.85
N PHE A 106 14.47 5.39 -8.12
CA PHE A 106 14.13 5.90 -9.45
C PHE A 106 15.14 6.94 -9.94
N ALA A 107 15.57 7.88 -9.09
CA ALA A 107 16.56 8.89 -9.45
C ALA A 107 17.94 8.30 -9.77
N LYS A 108 18.25 7.11 -9.24
CA LYS A 108 19.50 6.39 -9.49
C LYS A 108 19.39 5.36 -10.61
N SER A 109 18.19 5.04 -11.09
CA SER A 109 17.99 4.10 -12.19
C SER A 109 17.93 4.86 -13.52
N ASP A 110 18.32 4.19 -14.61
CA ASP A 110 18.02 4.70 -15.95
C ASP A 110 16.50 4.63 -16.16
N PRO A 111 15.79 5.76 -16.37
CA PRO A 111 14.34 5.77 -16.53
C PRO A 111 13.83 4.94 -17.71
N ASN A 112 14.66 4.76 -18.75
CA ASN A 112 14.30 3.97 -19.92
C ASN A 112 14.59 2.48 -19.71
N SER A 113 15.34 2.12 -18.68
CA SER A 113 15.55 0.73 -18.32
C SER A 113 14.24 0.09 -17.87
N LYS A 114 14.11 -1.21 -18.15
CA LYS A 114 12.97 -2.05 -17.76
C LYS A 114 12.53 -1.80 -16.30
N TRP A 115 13.44 -1.96 -15.35
CA TRP A 115 13.12 -1.76 -13.92
C TRP A 115 13.05 -0.29 -13.51
N GLY A 116 13.66 0.62 -14.27
CA GLY A 116 13.50 2.07 -14.08
C GLY A 116 12.07 2.53 -14.34
N GLN A 117 11.42 2.01 -15.39
CA GLN A 117 10.00 2.26 -15.68
C GLN A 117 9.11 1.79 -14.53
N VAL A 118 9.34 0.57 -14.02
CA VAL A 118 8.59 0.03 -12.86
C VAL A 118 8.79 0.90 -11.62
N ALA A 119 10.03 1.30 -11.33
CA ALA A 119 10.31 2.19 -10.19
C ALA A 119 9.58 3.53 -10.32
N GLY A 120 9.54 4.12 -11.52
CA GLY A 120 8.79 5.36 -11.78
C GLY A 120 7.28 5.20 -11.55
N ASN A 121 6.71 4.10 -12.03
CA ASN A 121 5.30 3.78 -11.79
C ASN A 121 5.01 3.58 -10.29
N VAL A 122 5.90 2.90 -9.56
CA VAL A 122 5.78 2.72 -8.11
C VAL A 122 5.81 4.07 -7.39
N VAL A 123 6.68 5.00 -7.81
CA VAL A 123 6.68 6.37 -7.26
C VAL A 123 5.33 7.04 -7.50
N SER A 124 4.76 6.94 -8.70
CA SER A 124 3.42 7.47 -9.01
C SER A 124 2.35 6.89 -8.09
N GLU A 125 2.29 5.57 -7.96
CA GLU A 125 1.33 4.89 -7.07
C GLU A 125 1.49 5.30 -5.60
N TRP A 126 2.73 5.49 -5.12
CA TRP A 126 2.97 5.99 -3.77
C TRP A 126 2.44 7.40 -3.56
N THR A 127 2.63 8.29 -4.56
CA THR A 127 2.07 9.65 -4.48
C THR A 127 0.55 9.64 -4.45
N GLN A 128 -0.09 8.73 -5.21
CA GLN A 128 -1.54 8.55 -5.21
C GLN A 128 -2.06 8.03 -3.86
N ILE A 129 -1.46 6.98 -3.30
CA ILE A 129 -1.84 6.42 -1.99
C ILE A 129 -1.67 7.49 -0.90
N PHE A 130 -0.54 8.20 -0.89
CA PHE A 130 -0.29 9.27 0.06
C PHE A 130 -1.30 10.42 -0.08
N GLY A 131 -1.60 10.82 -1.33
CA GLY A 131 -2.65 11.79 -1.64
C GLY A 131 -4.00 11.37 -1.07
N LEU A 132 -4.41 10.13 -1.30
CA LEU A 132 -5.67 9.59 -0.77
C LEU A 132 -5.72 9.64 0.76
N VAL A 133 -4.62 9.28 1.45
CA VAL A 133 -4.53 9.36 2.92
C VAL A 133 -4.67 10.81 3.42
N ILE A 134 -4.15 11.80 2.69
CA ILE A 134 -4.32 13.22 3.03
C ILE A 134 -5.74 13.70 2.75
N LEU A 135 -6.28 13.37 1.57
CA LEU A 135 -7.61 13.81 1.14
C LEU A 135 -8.68 13.27 2.08
N THR A 136 -8.63 11.98 2.43
CA THR A 136 -9.56 11.35 3.40
C THR A 136 -9.45 11.89 4.83
N LYS A 137 -8.40 12.65 5.18
CA LYS A 137 -8.35 13.34 6.48
C LYS A 137 -9.16 14.63 6.52
N LYS A 138 -9.30 15.31 5.38
CA LYS A 138 -9.79 16.70 5.32
C LYS A 138 -11.04 16.87 4.48
N LEU A 139 -11.30 15.96 3.55
CA LEU A 139 -12.39 16.04 2.58
C LEU A 139 -13.39 14.92 2.84
N ILE A 140 -14.67 15.29 2.90
CA ILE A 140 -15.79 14.36 3.07
C ILE A 140 -16.62 14.44 1.78
N GLU A 141 -16.87 13.28 1.17
CA GLU A 141 -17.76 13.18 0.02
C GLU A 141 -19.17 12.76 0.48
N THR A 142 -20.21 13.45 0.00
CA THR A 142 -21.61 13.15 0.36
C THR A 142 -21.97 11.72 -0.07
N HIS A 143 -22.53 10.90 0.82
CA HIS A 143 -22.78 9.45 0.67
C HIS A 143 -21.56 8.51 0.78
N SER A 144 -20.35 9.02 1.07
CA SER A 144 -19.22 8.17 1.45
C SER A 144 -19.44 7.52 2.82
N LYS A 145 -18.71 6.43 3.13
CA LYS A 145 -18.74 5.79 4.46
C LYS A 145 -18.44 6.76 5.61
N GLU A 146 -17.69 7.83 5.34
CA GLU A 146 -17.41 8.90 6.29
C GLU A 146 -18.56 9.89 6.48
N SER A 147 -19.48 10.04 5.52
CA SER A 147 -20.61 10.98 5.64
C SER A 147 -21.66 10.56 6.67
N ARG A 148 -21.54 9.35 7.25
CA ARG A 148 -22.44 8.82 8.28
C ARG A 148 -21.87 8.93 9.71
N ARG A 149 -20.68 9.49 9.87
CA ARG A 149 -20.06 9.76 11.19
C ARG A 149 -20.30 11.21 11.60
#